data_AF-A0A0R2VR86-F1
#
_entry.id   AF-A0A0R2VR86-F1
#
_cell.length_a   1.000
_cell.length_b   1.000
_cell.length_c   1.000
_cell.angle_alpha   90.00
_cell.angle_beta   90.00
_cell.angle_gamma   90.00
#
_symmetry.space_group_name_H-M   'P 1'
#
loop_
_entity.id
_entity.type
_entity.pdbx_description
1 polymer ?
#
loop_
_entity_poly.entity_id
_entity_poly.type
_entity_poly.pdbx_seq_one_letter_code
_entity_poly.pdbx_strand_id
1 'polypeptide(L)'
;MRLLISLCAVFALSQTTVFAGSIQKTYFWEYEGKRYRFTYTFDKQDYDFYKGVKRDYYDFSFYMKEDPAYPVIDRLARKLQLLAQSYRLNERETVEFIASFVQHFNYRGDGKYEYPRFPVETLVEQGGDCEDTAVLLAALLRSLGYEAILLSPEGHMGVGLAVQGEIKGIGVSHDGLTYYYIETTNTGWGIGDYPDHLSSEIKIYDPGSVPGAHPLALESSPHPAGPATVSKQHEIVAVTSDHTATQGNYWEDKELVGTQTGALSSDVMIIDGRKETAITYQDGNLVKVVSRQ
;
A
#
# COMPACT_ATOMS: atom_id res chain seq x y z
N MET A 1 4.80 62.22 44.50
CA MET A 1 4.50 61.80 43.12
C MET A 1 5.84 61.57 42.43
N ARG A 2 6.26 60.40 41.93
CA ARG A 2 5.59 59.17 41.49
C ARG A 2 6.49 57.96 41.81
N LEU A 3 5.86 56.85 42.21
CA LEU A 3 6.46 55.53 42.39
C LEU A 3 6.56 54.87 41.00
N LEU A 4 7.74 54.43 40.56
CA LEU A 4 7.92 53.65 39.34
C LEU A 4 8.03 52.17 39.73
N ILE A 5 6.93 51.43 39.54
CA ILE A 5 6.90 49.97 39.67
C ILE A 5 7.31 49.41 38.31
N SER A 6 8.51 48.83 38.24
CA SER A 6 8.98 48.08 37.07
C SER A 6 8.27 46.72 37.04
N LEU A 7 7.30 46.59 36.15
CA LEU A 7 6.60 45.33 35.90
C LEU A 7 7.47 44.45 34.98
N CYS A 8 8.29 43.58 35.56
CA CYS A 8 8.93 42.50 34.80
C CYS A 8 7.86 41.48 34.41
N ALA A 9 7.37 41.56 33.17
CA ALA A 9 6.55 40.50 32.58
C ALA A 9 7.45 39.28 32.31
N VAL A 10 7.32 38.24 33.14
CA VAL A 10 7.90 36.94 32.87
C VAL A 10 7.06 36.28 31.79
N PHE A 11 7.54 36.29 30.55
CA PHE A 11 6.97 35.47 29.48
C PHE A 11 7.38 34.02 29.72
N ALA A 12 6.48 33.23 30.31
CA ALA A 12 6.61 31.78 30.30
C ALA A 12 6.32 31.28 28.89
N LEU A 13 7.38 31.03 28.11
CA LEU A 13 7.27 30.27 26.87
C LEU A 13 6.93 28.83 27.26
N SER A 14 5.66 28.45 27.13
CA SER A 14 5.27 27.04 27.15
C SER A 14 5.85 26.40 25.90
N GLN A 15 6.94 25.63 26.04
CA GLN A 15 7.37 24.73 24.99
C GLN A 15 6.37 23.57 24.95
N THR A 16 5.45 23.63 24.00
CA THR A 16 4.62 22.47 23.66
C THR A 16 5.50 21.47 22.93
N THR A 17 5.99 20.46 23.64
CA THR A 17 6.65 19.33 23.00
C THR A 17 5.57 18.49 22.31
N VAL A 18 5.46 18.63 21.00
CA VAL A 18 4.69 17.69 20.17
C VAL A 18 5.53 16.43 20.03
N PHE A 19 5.14 15.35 20.71
CA PHE A 19 5.70 14.03 20.42
C PHE A 19 5.05 13.50 19.14
N ALA A 20 5.78 13.54 18.01
CA ALA A 20 5.36 12.87 16.79
C ALA A 20 5.45 11.35 17.01
N GLY A 21 4.31 10.69 17.15
CA GLY A 21 4.26 9.23 17.23
C GLY A 21 4.51 8.61 15.85
N SER A 22 5.19 7.48 15.80
CA SER A 22 5.41 6.73 14.56
C SER A 22 4.88 5.32 14.66
N ILE A 23 4.38 4.77 13.54
CA ILE A 23 3.98 3.37 13.42
C ILE A 23 4.92 2.71 12.43
N GLN A 24 5.75 1.79 12.88
CA GLN A 24 6.59 1.01 11.97
C GLN A 24 5.90 -0.31 11.59
N LYS A 25 5.96 -0.64 10.30
CA LYS A 25 5.41 -1.87 9.72
C LYS A 25 6.46 -2.54 8.88
N THR A 26 6.54 -3.86 8.98
CA THR A 26 7.32 -4.70 8.08
C THR A 26 6.34 -5.53 7.26
N TYR A 27 6.55 -5.52 5.95
CA TYR A 27 5.80 -6.28 4.96
C TYR A 27 6.71 -7.32 4.35
N PHE A 28 6.11 -8.46 4.05
CA PHE A 28 6.74 -9.54 3.32
C PHE A 28 5.87 -9.91 2.13
N TRP A 29 6.47 -10.18 0.98
CA TRP A 29 5.74 -10.67 -0.20
C TRP A 29 6.66 -11.43 -1.14
N GLU A 30 6.06 -12.17 -2.07
CA GLU A 30 6.75 -12.86 -3.15
C GLU A 30 6.40 -12.23 -4.51
N TYR A 31 7.41 -12.12 -5.37
CA TYR A 31 7.25 -11.73 -6.77
C TYR A 31 8.29 -12.44 -7.61
N GLU A 32 7.87 -13.11 -8.70
CA GLU A 32 8.76 -13.86 -9.61
C GLU A 32 9.70 -14.85 -8.88
N GLY A 33 9.16 -15.59 -7.90
CA GLY A 33 9.90 -16.57 -7.12
C GLY A 33 10.98 -15.98 -6.20
N LYS A 34 10.93 -14.68 -5.94
CA LYS A 34 11.79 -13.97 -4.99
C LYS A 34 10.97 -13.42 -3.84
N ARG A 35 11.51 -13.53 -2.62
CA ARG A 35 10.86 -13.01 -1.41
C ARG A 35 11.44 -11.67 -1.04
N TYR A 36 10.59 -10.69 -0.82
CA TYR A 36 10.95 -9.33 -0.49
C TYR A 36 10.53 -9.01 0.94
N ARG A 37 11.34 -8.17 1.59
CA ARG A 37 11.04 -7.53 2.86
C ARG A 37 11.06 -6.02 2.68
N PHE A 38 10.07 -5.33 3.24
CA PHE A 38 10.02 -3.87 3.22
C PHE A 38 9.54 -3.35 4.56
N THR A 39 10.34 -2.47 5.17
CA THR A 39 9.96 -1.81 6.43
C THR A 39 9.67 -0.34 6.14
N TYR A 40 8.50 0.12 6.57
CA TYR A 40 8.05 1.49 6.43
C TYR A 40 7.63 2.06 7.79
N THR A 41 7.94 3.33 8.02
CA THR A 41 7.55 4.06 9.23
C THR A 41 6.55 5.13 8.85
N PHE A 42 5.31 4.95 9.30
CA PHE A 42 4.20 5.88 9.13
C PHE A 42 4.24 6.95 10.24
N ASP A 43 3.89 8.18 9.90
CA ASP A 43 3.53 9.17 10.91
C ASP A 43 2.16 8.77 11.49
N LYS A 44 2.07 8.68 12.82
CA LYS A 44 0.80 8.36 13.47
C LYS A 44 -0.25 9.45 13.18
N GLN A 45 0.17 10.70 12.98
CA GLN A 45 -0.74 11.79 12.65
C GLN A 45 -1.44 11.57 11.30
N ASP A 46 -0.74 11.05 10.29
CA ASP A 46 -1.36 10.72 9.00
C ASP A 46 -2.44 9.65 9.17
N TYR A 47 -2.12 8.58 9.91
CA TYR A 47 -3.08 7.51 10.21
C TYR A 47 -4.30 8.06 10.97
N ASP A 48 -4.08 8.84 12.04
CA ASP A 48 -5.14 9.40 12.86
C ASP A 48 -6.03 10.37 12.04
N PHE A 49 -5.44 11.16 11.14
CA PHE A 49 -6.18 12.03 10.22
C PHE A 49 -7.16 11.20 9.37
N TYR A 50 -6.66 10.17 8.67
CA TYR A 50 -7.50 9.33 7.82
C TYR A 50 -8.53 8.52 8.59
N LYS A 51 -8.23 8.03 9.80
CA LYS A 51 -9.24 7.41 10.69
C LYS A 51 -10.37 8.38 11.04
N GLY A 52 -10.09 9.68 11.10
CA GLY A 52 -11.07 10.72 11.43
C GLY A 52 -11.91 11.21 10.26
N VAL A 53 -11.54 10.92 9.01
CA VAL A 53 -12.29 11.36 7.82
C VAL A 53 -13.67 10.69 7.79
N LYS A 54 -14.73 11.42 7.42
CA LYS A 54 -16.06 10.82 7.27
C LYS A 54 -16.05 9.85 6.07
N ARG A 55 -16.58 8.64 6.27
CA ARG A 55 -16.64 7.58 5.25
C ARG A 55 -17.76 7.84 4.24
N ASP A 56 -17.48 7.53 2.98
CA ASP A 56 -18.47 7.46 1.90
C ASP A 56 -18.74 5.98 1.59
N TYR A 57 -19.97 5.54 1.76
CA TYR A 57 -20.36 4.13 1.59
C TYR A 57 -20.88 3.82 0.18
N TYR A 58 -20.88 4.81 -0.72
CA TYR A 58 -21.47 4.70 -2.04
C TYR A 58 -20.49 4.99 -3.17
N ASP A 59 -19.45 5.79 -2.90
CA ASP A 59 -18.40 6.14 -3.85
C ASP A 59 -17.01 5.74 -3.34
N PHE A 60 -16.56 4.54 -3.69
CA PHE A 60 -15.23 4.05 -3.33
C PHE A 60 -14.10 4.83 -4.02
N SER A 61 -14.38 5.57 -5.11
CA SER A 61 -13.36 6.41 -5.75
C SER A 61 -12.91 7.57 -4.86
N PHE A 62 -13.71 7.92 -3.84
CA PHE A 62 -13.37 8.88 -2.80
C PHE A 62 -12.07 8.50 -2.07
N TYR A 63 -11.86 7.21 -1.79
CA TYR A 63 -10.72 6.72 -1.01
C TYR A 63 -9.42 6.65 -1.81
N MET A 64 -9.50 6.75 -3.14
CA MET A 64 -8.33 6.80 -4.03
C MET A 64 -7.62 8.16 -3.99
N LYS A 65 -8.25 9.18 -3.41
CA LYS A 65 -7.77 10.57 -3.39
C LYS A 65 -7.08 10.87 -2.07
N GLU A 66 -5.81 11.22 -2.15
CA GLU A 66 -5.03 11.61 -0.99
C GLU A 66 -5.17 13.11 -0.69
N ASP A 67 -5.09 13.48 0.59
CA ASP A 67 -5.02 14.87 1.02
C ASP A 67 -3.56 15.33 0.86
N PRO A 68 -3.29 16.42 0.11
CA PRO A 68 -1.93 16.89 -0.10
C PRO A 68 -1.15 17.23 1.19
N ALA A 69 -1.85 17.51 2.30
CA ALA A 69 -1.22 17.73 3.60
C ALA A 69 -0.80 16.43 4.31
N TYR A 70 -1.34 15.28 3.90
CA TYR A 70 -1.07 13.95 4.47
C TYR A 70 -0.71 12.92 3.37
N PRO A 71 0.36 13.12 2.56
CA PRO A 71 0.61 12.34 1.35
C PRO A 71 1.35 11.01 1.62
N VAL A 72 0.71 10.07 2.31
CA VAL A 72 1.25 8.74 2.69
C VAL A 72 1.52 7.85 1.47
N ILE A 73 0.53 7.69 0.60
CA ILE A 73 0.55 6.85 -0.59
C ILE A 73 1.55 7.40 -1.58
N ASP A 74 1.60 8.71 -1.75
CA ASP A 74 2.58 9.35 -2.61
C ASP A 74 4.04 9.07 -2.19
N ARG A 75 4.30 9.06 -0.88
CA ARG A 75 5.62 8.69 -0.34
C ARG A 75 5.88 7.19 -0.44
N LEU A 76 4.89 6.34 -0.17
CA LEU A 76 5.03 4.89 -0.21
C LEU A 76 5.25 4.39 -1.64
N ALA A 77 4.43 4.84 -2.58
CA ALA A 77 4.50 4.50 -4.00
C ALA A 77 5.89 4.78 -4.57
N ARG A 78 6.44 5.98 -4.30
CA ARG A 78 7.82 6.31 -4.70
C ARG A 78 8.86 5.39 -4.09
N LYS A 79 8.71 4.96 -2.83
CA LYS A 79 9.64 3.99 -2.21
C LYS A 79 9.54 2.62 -2.85
N LEU A 80 8.34 2.14 -3.15
CA LEU A 80 8.14 0.87 -3.86
C LEU A 80 8.69 0.93 -5.29
N GLN A 81 8.51 2.04 -6.00
CA GLN A 81 9.10 2.27 -7.31
C GLN A 81 10.64 2.27 -7.26
N LEU A 82 11.25 2.98 -6.31
CA LEU A 82 12.71 2.96 -6.11
C LEU A 82 13.22 1.56 -5.77
N LEU A 83 12.45 0.78 -5.00
CA LEU A 83 12.77 -0.60 -4.69
C LEU A 83 12.75 -1.47 -5.95
N ALA A 84 11.69 -1.40 -6.75
CA ALA A 84 11.59 -2.09 -8.04
C ALA A 84 12.74 -1.72 -8.99
N GLN A 85 13.07 -0.43 -9.10
CA GLN A 85 14.20 0.05 -9.90
C GLN A 85 15.55 -0.49 -9.41
N SER A 86 15.74 -0.65 -8.09
CA SER A 86 16.96 -1.25 -7.53
C SER A 86 17.16 -2.71 -7.96
N TYR A 87 16.06 -3.41 -8.27
CA TYR A 87 16.04 -4.74 -8.86
C TYR A 87 15.99 -4.74 -10.39
N ARG A 88 16.11 -3.57 -11.03
CA ARG A 88 16.10 -3.36 -12.48
C ARG A 88 14.81 -3.82 -13.16
N LEU A 89 13.69 -3.78 -12.43
CA LEU A 89 12.38 -4.07 -12.99
C LEU A 89 12.02 -3.01 -14.04
N ASN A 90 11.39 -3.43 -15.13
CA ASN A 90 10.80 -2.55 -16.13
C ASN A 90 9.45 -1.99 -15.63
N GLU A 91 8.76 -1.19 -16.46
CA GLU A 91 7.51 -0.53 -16.10
C GLU A 91 6.40 -1.51 -15.72
N ARG A 92 6.16 -2.52 -16.58
CA ARG A 92 5.20 -3.59 -16.33
C ARG A 92 5.57 -4.40 -15.09
N GLU A 93 6.83 -4.82 -14.98
CA GLU A 93 7.33 -5.58 -13.82
C GLU A 93 7.19 -4.76 -12.53
N THR A 94 7.37 -3.43 -12.58
CA THR A 94 7.16 -2.54 -11.42
C THR A 94 5.69 -2.52 -10.99
N VAL A 95 4.75 -2.46 -11.94
CA VAL A 95 3.32 -2.52 -11.65
C VAL A 95 2.95 -3.87 -11.04
N GLU A 96 3.39 -4.98 -11.64
CA GLU A 96 3.11 -6.34 -11.14
C GLU A 96 3.80 -6.60 -9.77
N PHE A 97 4.98 -6.01 -9.54
CA PHE A 97 5.67 -6.03 -8.24
C PHE A 97 4.89 -5.29 -7.15
N ILE A 98 4.26 -4.15 -7.48
CA ILE A 98 3.42 -3.41 -6.54
C ILE A 98 2.06 -4.11 -6.34
N ALA A 99 1.48 -4.67 -7.41
CA ALA A 99 0.27 -5.47 -7.31
C ALA A 99 0.49 -6.68 -6.40
N SER A 100 1.58 -7.43 -6.58
CA SER A 100 1.93 -8.54 -5.71
C SER A 100 2.15 -8.09 -4.27
N PHE A 101 2.79 -6.95 -4.01
CA PHE A 101 2.87 -6.38 -2.64
C PHE A 101 1.48 -6.23 -2.00
N VAL A 102 0.48 -5.73 -2.72
CA VAL A 102 -0.89 -5.59 -2.22
C VAL A 102 -1.60 -6.94 -2.07
N GLN A 103 -1.42 -7.86 -3.02
CA GLN A 103 -2.03 -9.20 -3.00
C GLN A 103 -1.62 -10.06 -1.81
N HIS A 104 -0.51 -9.74 -1.14
CA HIS A 104 -0.04 -10.45 0.05
C HIS A 104 -0.63 -9.92 1.36
N PHE A 105 -1.59 -8.97 1.30
CA PHE A 105 -2.34 -8.50 2.46
C PHE A 105 -3.40 -9.53 2.86
N ASN A 106 -3.72 -9.59 4.16
CA ASN A 106 -4.75 -10.51 4.65
C ASN A 106 -6.13 -10.07 4.16
N TYR A 107 -6.82 -10.97 3.45
CA TYR A 107 -8.23 -10.77 3.16
C TYR A 107 -9.02 -10.76 4.47
N ARG A 108 -9.68 -9.65 4.78
CA ARG A 108 -10.43 -9.47 6.02
C ARG A 108 -11.71 -8.70 5.76
N GLY A 109 -12.81 -9.44 5.71
CA GLY A 109 -14.14 -8.84 5.62
C GLY A 109 -14.51 -8.01 6.84
N ASP A 110 -15.35 -7.01 6.61
CA ASP A 110 -15.83 -6.10 7.64
C ASP A 110 -16.98 -6.64 8.48
N GLY A 111 -16.63 -7.47 9.48
CA GLY A 111 -17.51 -7.84 10.61
C GLY A 111 -19.00 -7.96 10.24
N LYS A 112 -19.86 -7.16 10.88
CA LYS A 112 -21.30 -7.08 10.55
C LYS A 112 -21.63 -5.93 9.60
N TYR A 113 -20.77 -4.91 9.54
CA TYR A 113 -21.04 -3.67 8.83
C TYR A 113 -19.79 -3.26 8.08
N GLU A 114 -19.98 -2.93 6.81
CA GLU A 114 -18.98 -2.36 5.92
C GLU A 114 -18.21 -1.20 6.58
N TYR A 115 -16.90 -1.18 6.38
CA TYR A 115 -15.97 -0.16 6.84
C TYR A 115 -14.88 0.05 5.79
N PRO A 116 -15.16 0.86 4.75
CA PRO A 116 -14.17 1.09 3.71
C PRO A 116 -12.99 1.86 4.31
N ARG A 117 -11.80 1.31 4.14
CA ARG A 117 -10.55 1.82 4.69
C ARG A 117 -9.90 2.76 3.69
N PHE A 118 -9.32 3.84 4.23
CA PHE A 118 -8.34 4.58 3.44
C PHE A 118 -7.08 3.74 3.22
N PRO A 119 -6.34 3.95 2.12
CA PRO A 119 -5.10 3.25 1.84
C PRO A 119 -4.12 3.15 3.03
N VAL A 120 -3.93 4.23 3.81
CA VAL A 120 -3.07 4.21 5.01
C VAL A 120 -3.57 3.27 6.10
N GLU A 121 -4.89 3.10 6.23
CA GLU A 121 -5.49 2.18 7.19
C GLU A 121 -5.24 0.74 6.76
N THR A 122 -5.46 0.40 5.48
CA THR A 122 -5.15 -0.92 4.93
C THR A 122 -3.67 -1.27 5.15
N LEU A 123 -2.77 -0.31 4.90
CA LEU A 123 -1.33 -0.43 5.12
C LEU A 123 -0.96 -0.67 6.59
N VAL A 124 -1.50 0.15 7.50
CA VAL A 124 -1.20 0.06 8.94
C VAL A 124 -1.89 -1.16 9.55
N GLU A 125 -3.08 -1.53 9.13
CA GLU A 125 -3.81 -2.68 9.68
C GLU A 125 -3.42 -4.00 9.00
N GLN A 126 -2.64 -3.95 7.92
CA GLN A 126 -2.14 -5.10 7.15
C GLN A 126 -3.25 -6.04 6.67
N GLY A 127 -4.39 -5.47 6.29
CA GLY A 127 -5.53 -6.22 5.77
C GLY A 127 -6.74 -5.35 5.48
N GLY A 128 -7.67 -5.94 4.74
CA GLY A 128 -8.92 -5.38 4.26
C GLY A 128 -9.58 -6.39 3.31
N ASP A 129 -10.79 -6.12 2.87
CA ASP A 129 -11.50 -6.90 1.86
C ASP A 129 -11.21 -6.39 0.43
N CYS A 130 -12.10 -6.72 -0.51
CA CYS A 130 -11.85 -6.56 -1.94
C CYS A 130 -11.68 -5.09 -2.32
N GLU A 131 -12.57 -4.23 -1.84
CA GLU A 131 -12.59 -2.79 -2.06
C GLU A 131 -11.39 -2.09 -1.43
N ASP A 132 -10.99 -2.45 -0.22
CA ASP A 132 -9.83 -1.89 0.48
C ASP A 132 -8.51 -2.15 -0.25
N THR A 133 -8.33 -3.38 -0.72
CA THR A 133 -7.11 -3.77 -1.44
C THR A 133 -7.09 -3.19 -2.86
N ALA A 134 -8.25 -3.12 -3.52
CA ALA A 134 -8.39 -2.46 -4.81
C ALA A 134 -8.11 -0.95 -4.72
N VAL A 135 -8.68 -0.27 -3.72
CA VAL A 135 -8.43 1.15 -3.42
C VAL A 135 -6.95 1.41 -3.15
N LEU A 136 -6.30 0.56 -2.34
CA LEU A 136 -4.87 0.69 -2.06
C LEU A 136 -4.02 0.57 -3.33
N LEU A 137 -4.22 -0.49 -4.12
CA LEU A 137 -3.44 -0.68 -5.35
C LEU A 137 -3.69 0.46 -6.34
N ALA A 138 -4.94 0.85 -6.56
CA ALA A 138 -5.25 1.93 -7.49
C ALA A 138 -4.64 3.27 -7.03
N ALA A 139 -4.69 3.59 -5.74
CA ALA A 139 -4.06 4.79 -5.21
C ALA A 139 -2.53 4.80 -5.40
N LEU A 140 -1.87 3.66 -5.19
CA LEU A 140 -0.43 3.50 -5.45
C LEU A 140 -0.08 3.72 -6.93
N LEU A 141 -0.83 3.08 -7.84
CA LEU A 141 -0.58 3.20 -9.28
C LEU A 141 -0.84 4.64 -9.79
N ARG A 142 -1.91 5.27 -9.31
CA ARG A 142 -2.21 6.68 -9.65
C ARG A 142 -1.15 7.64 -9.16
N SER A 143 -0.59 7.42 -7.97
CA SER A 143 0.54 8.20 -7.48
C SER A 143 1.79 8.08 -8.37
N LEU A 144 1.99 6.92 -9.01
CA LEU A 144 3.06 6.71 -9.98
C LEU A 144 2.75 7.28 -11.37
N GLY A 145 1.58 7.90 -11.56
CA GLY A 145 1.17 8.49 -12.82
C GLY A 145 0.44 7.55 -13.76
N TYR A 146 0.01 6.36 -13.31
CA TYR A 146 -0.80 5.48 -14.14
C TYR A 146 -2.28 5.85 -14.11
N GLU A 147 -2.94 5.70 -15.25
CA GLU A 147 -4.40 5.74 -15.33
C GLU A 147 -4.98 4.46 -14.71
N ALA A 148 -5.52 4.58 -13.50
CA ALA A 148 -6.19 3.48 -12.81
C ALA A 148 -7.52 3.92 -12.21
N ILE A 149 -8.49 3.01 -12.30
CA ILE A 149 -9.89 3.11 -11.83
C ILE A 149 -10.23 1.87 -10.99
N LEU A 150 -11.40 1.84 -10.36
CA LEU A 150 -11.93 0.62 -9.73
C LEU A 150 -12.94 -0.04 -10.67
N LEU A 151 -12.82 -1.36 -10.79
CA LEU A 151 -13.74 -2.21 -11.53
C LEU A 151 -14.43 -3.13 -10.52
N SER A 152 -15.75 -3.06 -10.45
CA SER A 152 -16.54 -3.83 -9.49
C SER A 152 -17.50 -4.76 -10.21
N PRO A 153 -17.10 -6.02 -10.42
CA PRO A 153 -18.02 -7.12 -10.67
C PRO A 153 -19.03 -7.24 -9.51
N GLU A 154 -20.18 -7.87 -9.75
CA GLU A 154 -21.19 -8.04 -8.70
C GLU A 154 -20.60 -8.71 -7.45
N GLY A 155 -20.64 -7.99 -6.31
CA GLY A 155 -20.16 -8.48 -5.02
C GLY A 155 -18.63 -8.55 -4.86
N HIS A 156 -17.87 -7.96 -5.79
CA HIS A 156 -16.39 -7.97 -5.74
C HIS A 156 -15.81 -6.66 -6.27
N MET A 157 -14.51 -6.43 -6.03
CA MET A 157 -13.80 -5.26 -6.54
C MET A 157 -12.33 -5.58 -6.83
N GLY A 158 -11.85 -5.03 -7.94
CA GLY A 158 -10.44 -5.00 -8.30
C GLY A 158 -10.07 -3.69 -8.98
N VAL A 159 -8.87 -3.63 -9.51
CA VAL A 159 -8.35 -2.42 -10.19
C VAL A 159 -8.49 -2.56 -11.69
N GLY A 160 -8.95 -1.51 -12.36
CA GLY A 160 -8.77 -1.34 -13.80
C GLY A 160 -7.54 -0.50 -14.05
N LEU A 161 -6.52 -1.06 -14.72
CA LEU A 161 -5.33 -0.32 -15.14
C LEU A 161 -5.39 -0.08 -16.66
N ALA A 162 -5.30 1.17 -17.10
CA ALA A 162 -5.22 1.47 -18.51
C ALA A 162 -3.90 0.94 -19.07
N VAL A 163 -3.97 0.22 -20.19
CA VAL A 163 -2.80 -0.35 -20.86
C VAL A 163 -2.76 0.14 -22.29
N GLN A 164 -1.56 0.48 -22.77
CA GLN A 164 -1.34 0.78 -24.18
C GLN A 164 -1.28 -0.52 -24.98
N GLY A 165 -2.27 -0.71 -25.85
CA GLY A 165 -2.39 -1.91 -26.68
C GLY A 165 -3.29 -2.98 -26.06
N GLU A 166 -3.34 -4.14 -26.71
CA GLU A 166 -4.17 -5.25 -26.26
C GLU A 166 -3.31 -6.32 -25.58
N ILE A 167 -3.72 -6.72 -24.37
CA ILE A 167 -3.22 -7.93 -23.70
C ILE A 167 -4.34 -8.94 -23.54
N LYS A 168 -3.95 -10.19 -23.26
CA LYS A 168 -4.90 -11.25 -22.90
C LYS A 168 -5.58 -10.88 -21.59
N GLY A 169 -6.89 -11.05 -21.52
CA GLY A 169 -7.65 -10.79 -20.29
C GLY A 169 -8.98 -10.09 -20.53
N ILE A 170 -9.59 -9.61 -19.44
CA ILE A 170 -10.77 -8.75 -19.49
C ILE A 170 -10.34 -7.28 -19.56
N GLY A 171 -10.56 -6.67 -20.72
CA GLY A 171 -10.40 -5.24 -20.95
C GLY A 171 -11.75 -4.53 -20.96
N VAL A 172 -11.87 -3.46 -20.19
CA VAL A 172 -13.05 -2.60 -20.10
C VAL A 172 -12.74 -1.25 -20.75
N SER A 173 -13.47 -0.89 -21.81
CA SER A 173 -13.29 0.42 -22.46
C SER A 173 -14.03 1.52 -21.70
N HIS A 174 -13.32 2.58 -21.34
CA HIS A 174 -13.87 3.74 -20.63
C HIS A 174 -13.05 4.99 -20.95
N ASP A 175 -13.72 6.11 -21.21
CA ASP A 175 -13.10 7.41 -21.58
C ASP A 175 -11.97 7.34 -22.63
N GLY A 176 -12.16 6.51 -23.66
CA GLY A 176 -11.18 6.34 -24.75
C GLY A 176 -9.95 5.50 -24.40
N LEU A 177 -9.89 4.93 -23.20
CA LEU A 177 -8.85 4.00 -22.75
C LEU A 177 -9.41 2.58 -22.56
N THR A 178 -8.53 1.58 -22.56
CA THR A 178 -8.88 0.19 -22.23
C THR A 178 -8.21 -0.19 -20.92
N TYR A 179 -9.03 -0.46 -19.90
CA TYR A 179 -8.61 -0.83 -18.57
C TYR A 179 -8.63 -2.34 -18.37
N TYR A 180 -7.49 -2.93 -18.03
CA TYR A 180 -7.38 -4.34 -17.72
C TYR A 180 -7.52 -4.59 -16.23
N TYR A 181 -8.28 -5.62 -15.89
CA TYR A 181 -8.55 -5.99 -14.50
C TYR A 181 -7.28 -6.50 -13.80
N ILE A 182 -7.09 -6.14 -12.54
CA ILE A 182 -6.07 -6.68 -11.64
C ILE A 182 -6.79 -7.12 -10.36
N GLU A 183 -6.75 -8.43 -10.10
CA GLU A 183 -7.25 -9.02 -8.87
C GLU A 183 -6.30 -8.72 -7.71
N THR A 184 -6.84 -8.28 -6.57
CA THR A 184 -6.03 -7.84 -5.42
C THR A 184 -6.18 -8.71 -4.18
N THR A 185 -7.16 -9.61 -4.16
CA THR A 185 -7.53 -10.36 -2.93
C THR A 185 -6.73 -11.65 -2.74
N ASN A 186 -5.93 -12.05 -3.72
CA ASN A 186 -5.08 -13.23 -3.63
C ASN A 186 -3.83 -13.08 -4.51
N THR A 187 -2.82 -13.90 -4.26
CA THR A 187 -1.56 -13.89 -5.00
C THR A 187 -1.65 -14.60 -6.35
N GLY A 188 -0.80 -14.24 -7.29
CA GLY A 188 -0.61 -14.97 -8.56
C GLY A 188 -1.51 -14.52 -9.70
N TRP A 189 -2.24 -13.42 -9.51
CA TRP A 189 -3.02 -12.78 -10.55
C TRP A 189 -2.21 -11.66 -11.21
N GLY A 190 -2.00 -11.74 -12.51
CA GLY A 190 -1.36 -10.72 -13.31
C GLY A 190 -2.35 -9.71 -13.89
N ILE A 191 -1.82 -8.75 -14.65
CA ILE A 191 -2.62 -7.75 -15.35
C ILE A 191 -3.46 -8.46 -16.43
N GLY A 192 -4.78 -8.25 -16.38
CA GLY A 192 -5.75 -8.82 -17.30
C GLY A 192 -6.35 -10.15 -16.84
N ASP A 193 -5.75 -10.84 -15.87
CA ASP A 193 -6.34 -12.07 -15.33
C ASP A 193 -7.67 -11.76 -14.65
N TYR A 194 -8.65 -12.66 -14.82
CA TYR A 194 -10.00 -12.48 -14.32
C TYR A 194 -10.50 -13.79 -13.71
N PRO A 195 -10.85 -13.81 -12.41
CA PRO A 195 -11.36 -15.03 -11.81
C PRO A 195 -12.68 -15.50 -12.46
N ASP A 196 -12.72 -16.76 -12.90
CA ASP A 196 -13.83 -17.35 -13.68
C ASP A 196 -15.21 -17.29 -13.00
N HIS A 197 -15.25 -17.10 -11.68
CA HIS A 197 -16.48 -17.06 -10.90
C HIS A 197 -17.09 -15.65 -10.78
N LEU A 198 -16.37 -14.61 -11.21
CA LEU A 198 -16.87 -13.24 -11.16
C LEU A 198 -17.84 -12.95 -12.30
N SER A 199 -18.81 -12.07 -12.04
CA SER A 199 -19.79 -11.63 -13.04
C SER A 199 -19.12 -10.95 -14.23
N SER A 200 -19.70 -11.04 -15.43
CA SER A 200 -19.23 -10.25 -16.59
C SER A 200 -19.73 -8.81 -16.59
N GLU A 201 -20.73 -8.49 -15.75
CA GLU A 201 -21.19 -7.11 -15.56
C GLU A 201 -20.26 -6.39 -14.58
N ILE A 202 -19.66 -5.28 -15.03
CA ILE A 202 -18.66 -4.53 -14.27
C ILE A 202 -19.14 -3.09 -14.08
N LYS A 203 -19.27 -2.67 -12.83
CA LYS A 203 -19.48 -1.27 -12.46
C LYS A 203 -18.13 -0.55 -12.38
N ILE A 204 -18.06 0.65 -12.96
CA ILE A 204 -16.85 1.48 -12.95
C ILE A 204 -16.98 2.55 -11.85
N TYR A 205 -15.92 2.71 -11.06
CA TYR A 205 -15.72 3.88 -10.21
C TYR A 205 -14.47 4.62 -10.70
N ASP A 206 -14.68 5.79 -11.29
CA ASP A 206 -13.65 6.60 -11.90
C ASP A 206 -13.43 7.90 -11.10
N PRO A 207 -12.28 8.08 -10.45
CA PRO A 207 -11.96 9.31 -9.72
C PRO A 207 -11.60 10.50 -10.63
N GLY A 208 -11.50 10.29 -11.95
CA GLY A 208 -11.00 11.21 -12.97
C GLY A 208 -9.48 11.14 -13.15
N SER A 209 -8.98 11.51 -14.34
CA SER A 209 -7.55 11.61 -14.62
C SER A 209 -6.86 12.71 -13.80
N VAL A 210 -5.60 12.45 -13.40
CA VAL A 210 -4.73 13.48 -12.81
C VAL A 210 -3.77 14.03 -13.88
N PRO A 211 -3.29 15.29 -13.77
CA PRO A 211 -2.34 15.84 -14.73
C PRO A 211 -1.08 14.97 -14.87
N GLY A 212 -0.78 14.55 -16.10
CA GLY A 212 0.38 13.69 -16.40
C GLY A 212 0.12 12.19 -16.26
N ALA A 213 -1.11 11.78 -15.96
CA ALA A 213 -1.48 10.37 -15.98
C ALA A 213 -1.37 9.77 -17.39
N HIS A 214 -0.95 8.52 -17.47
CA HIS A 214 -0.76 7.79 -18.73
C HIS A 214 -1.13 6.30 -18.57
N PRO A 215 -1.53 5.62 -19.66
CA PRO A 215 -1.64 4.17 -19.68
C PRO A 215 -0.27 3.51 -19.49
N LEU A 216 -0.24 2.32 -18.90
CA LEU A 216 0.96 1.49 -18.81
C LEU A 216 1.45 1.13 -20.22
N ALA A 217 2.70 1.47 -20.54
CA ALA A 217 3.34 1.03 -21.77
C ALA A 217 3.82 -0.42 -21.63
N LEU A 218 3.46 -1.28 -22.58
CA LEU A 218 3.89 -2.69 -22.59
C LEU A 218 5.30 -2.89 -23.18
N GLU A 219 5.87 -1.86 -23.80
CA GLU A 219 7.19 -1.98 -24.41
C GLU A 219 8.31 -1.93 -23.37
N SER A 220 9.28 -2.81 -23.53
CA SER A 220 10.52 -2.77 -22.77
C SER A 220 11.33 -1.54 -23.17
N SER A 221 11.17 -0.44 -22.45
CA SER A 221 12.14 0.66 -22.54
C SER A 221 13.54 0.10 -22.26
N PRO A 222 14.54 0.29 -23.14
CA PRO A 222 15.90 -0.15 -22.87
C PRO A 222 16.43 0.67 -21.68
N HIS A 223 16.59 0.03 -20.53
CA HIS A 223 17.12 0.67 -19.31
C HIS A 223 18.52 1.23 -19.59
N PRO A 224 18.74 2.56 -19.49
CA PRO A 224 20.10 3.09 -19.41
C PRO A 224 20.66 2.75 -18.02
N ALA A 225 21.74 1.98 -18.00
CA ALA A 225 22.51 1.70 -16.79
C ALA A 225 23.17 2.99 -16.29
N GLY A 226 22.47 3.74 -15.44
CA GLY A 226 23.02 4.87 -14.68
C GLY A 226 23.41 4.43 -13.25
N PRO A 227 24.53 4.92 -12.70
CA PRO A 227 24.95 4.54 -11.36
C PRO A 227 24.06 5.22 -10.31
N ALA A 228 23.26 4.44 -9.58
CA ALA A 228 22.53 4.95 -8.42
C ALA A 228 23.49 5.20 -7.27
N THR A 229 23.70 6.47 -6.93
CA THR A 229 24.37 6.87 -5.67
C THR A 229 23.27 7.02 -4.62
N VAL A 230 23.12 6.03 -3.74
CA VAL A 230 22.12 6.09 -2.65
C VAL A 230 22.65 7.01 -1.55
N SER A 231 22.10 8.22 -1.44
CA SER A 231 22.31 9.08 -0.28
C SER A 231 21.45 8.60 0.89
N LYS A 232 22.07 8.39 2.05
CA LYS A 232 21.40 8.04 3.30
C LYS A 232 20.37 9.10 3.69
N GLN A 233 19.09 8.73 3.75
CA GLN A 233 18.16 9.22 4.79
C GLN A 233 16.91 8.31 4.85
N HIS A 234 16.64 7.82 6.07
CA HIS A 234 15.63 6.83 6.48
C HIS A 234 15.84 5.40 5.95
N GLU A 235 16.12 4.48 6.88
CA GLU A 235 16.39 3.05 6.65
C GLU A 235 15.32 2.40 5.76
N ILE A 236 15.65 2.16 4.49
CA ILE A 236 15.00 1.14 3.68
C ILE A 236 15.81 -0.14 3.90
N VAL A 237 15.35 -1.00 4.80
CA VAL A 237 15.93 -2.34 4.95
C VAL A 237 15.16 -3.29 4.03
N ALA A 238 15.55 -3.30 2.76
CA ALA A 238 15.07 -4.28 1.81
C ALA A 238 16.03 -5.47 1.72
N VAL A 239 15.48 -6.68 1.79
CA VAL A 239 16.22 -7.94 1.62
C VAL A 239 15.46 -8.79 0.62
N THR A 240 16.19 -9.45 -0.27
CA THR A 240 15.67 -10.44 -1.23
C THR A 240 16.37 -11.78 -1.03
N SER A 241 15.63 -12.88 -1.19
CA SER A 241 16.19 -14.25 -1.23
C SER A 241 15.67 -15.01 -2.46
N ASP A 242 16.55 -15.80 -3.08
CA ASP A 242 16.22 -16.67 -4.20
C ASP A 242 15.62 -17.98 -3.65
N HIS A 243 14.31 -17.97 -3.43
CA HIS A 243 13.55 -19.14 -2.97
C HIS A 243 12.31 -19.35 -3.83
N THR A 244 12.35 -20.40 -4.65
CA THR A 244 11.17 -20.88 -5.38
C THR A 244 10.19 -21.53 -4.40
N ALA A 245 9.08 -20.87 -4.08
CA ALA A 245 7.96 -21.54 -3.44
C ALA A 245 7.19 -22.36 -4.47
N THR A 246 6.89 -23.62 -4.16
CA THR A 246 5.63 -24.20 -4.65
C THR A 246 4.50 -23.37 -4.06
N GLN A 247 3.45 -23.01 -4.83
CA GLN A 247 2.23 -22.31 -4.37
C GLN A 247 1.53 -23.06 -3.20
N GLY A 248 2.15 -23.10 -2.03
CA GLY A 248 1.66 -23.67 -0.78
C GLY A 248 1.37 -22.54 0.20
N ASN A 249 0.43 -22.77 1.11
CA ASN A 249 -0.23 -21.79 1.98
C ASN A 249 0.71 -20.75 2.61
N TYR A 250 0.92 -19.64 1.91
CA TYR A 250 1.51 -18.42 2.45
C TYR A 250 0.69 -17.88 3.64
N TRP A 251 -0.60 -18.23 3.70
CA TRP A 251 -1.57 -17.80 4.68
C TRP A 251 -1.50 -18.53 6.04
N GLU A 252 -0.79 -19.66 6.15
CA GLU A 252 -0.84 -20.50 7.36
C GLU A 252 -0.22 -19.86 8.62
N ASP A 253 0.65 -18.85 8.47
CA ASP A 253 1.32 -18.18 9.58
C ASP A 253 0.92 -16.68 9.74
N LYS A 254 -0.07 -16.16 9.00
CA LYS A 254 -0.52 -14.76 9.13
C LYS A 254 -1.68 -14.62 10.11
N GLU A 255 -1.43 -14.00 11.26
CA GLU A 255 -2.47 -13.73 12.27
C GLU A 255 -2.56 -12.24 12.64
N LEU A 256 -3.79 -11.72 12.63
CA LEU A 256 -4.12 -10.50 13.37
C LEU A 256 -4.26 -10.84 14.84
N VAL A 257 -3.29 -10.38 15.63
CA VAL A 257 -3.29 -10.61 17.07
C VAL A 257 -4.09 -9.49 17.74
N GLY A 258 -5.35 -9.74 18.06
CA GLY A 258 -6.14 -8.87 18.93
C GLY A 258 -5.88 -9.21 20.40
N THR A 259 -5.09 -8.40 21.11
CA THR A 259 -5.01 -8.51 22.58
C THR A 259 -5.20 -7.16 23.26
N GLN A 260 -5.69 -7.20 24.51
CA GLN A 260 -5.85 -6.04 25.41
C GLN A 260 -4.55 -5.24 25.63
N THR A 261 -3.41 -5.71 25.12
CA THR A 261 -2.06 -5.14 25.32
C THR A 261 -1.49 -4.46 24.07
N GLY A 262 -2.30 -4.21 23.04
CA GLY A 262 -1.91 -3.37 21.90
C GLY A 262 -0.95 -4.04 20.92
N ALA A 263 -1.13 -5.31 20.54
CA ALA A 263 -0.59 -5.82 19.27
C ALA A 263 -1.61 -5.52 18.15
N LEU A 264 -1.14 -5.15 16.96
CA LEU A 264 -1.96 -4.80 15.80
C LEU A 264 -1.95 -5.89 14.73
N SER A 265 -0.79 -6.52 14.50
CA SER A 265 -0.63 -7.57 13.49
C SER A 265 0.63 -8.39 13.74
N SER A 266 0.63 -9.64 13.29
CA SER A 266 1.86 -10.42 13.11
C SER A 266 1.97 -10.93 11.68
N ASP A 267 3.15 -10.80 11.09
CA ASP A 267 3.46 -11.34 9.76
C ASP A 267 4.72 -12.20 9.86
N VAL A 268 4.73 -13.32 9.14
CA VAL A 268 5.71 -14.38 9.28
C VAL A 268 6.10 -14.90 7.91
N MET A 269 7.40 -15.01 7.67
CA MET A 269 7.95 -15.48 6.40
C MET A 269 9.26 -16.23 6.60
N ILE A 270 9.51 -17.23 5.76
CA ILE A 270 10.81 -17.92 5.73
C ILE A 270 11.70 -17.24 4.69
N ILE A 271 12.80 -16.65 5.12
CA ILE A 271 13.80 -15.99 4.24
C ILE A 271 15.15 -16.65 4.49
N ASP A 272 15.80 -17.14 3.44
CA ASP A 272 17.09 -17.87 3.53
C ASP A 272 17.06 -19.04 4.54
N GLY A 273 15.94 -19.77 4.57
CA GLY A 273 15.70 -20.88 5.49
C GLY A 273 15.49 -20.48 6.97
N ARG A 274 15.36 -19.19 7.29
CA ARG A 274 15.10 -18.68 8.65
C ARG A 274 13.68 -18.17 8.78
N LYS A 275 13.00 -18.52 9.88
CA LYS A 275 11.66 -17.98 10.18
C LYS A 275 11.79 -16.55 10.71
N GLU A 276 11.36 -15.57 9.90
CA GLU A 276 11.22 -14.18 10.31
C GLU A 276 9.78 -13.92 10.77
N THR A 277 9.62 -13.24 11.93
CA THR A 277 8.31 -12.84 12.47
C THR A 277 8.36 -11.36 12.85
N ALA A 278 7.47 -10.56 12.28
CA ALA A 278 7.26 -9.16 12.64
C ALA A 278 5.96 -9.03 13.42
N ILE A 279 6.01 -8.40 14.60
CA ILE A 279 4.81 -8.06 15.39
C ILE A 279 4.73 -6.54 15.48
N THR A 280 3.56 -5.98 15.15
CA THR A 280 3.28 -4.56 15.31
C THR A 280 2.50 -4.30 16.59
N TYR A 281 2.77 -3.18 17.27
CA TYR A 281 2.04 -2.76 18.47
C TYR A 281 1.37 -1.37 18.32
N GLN A 282 0.22 -1.20 18.97
CA GLN A 282 -0.53 0.04 19.14
C GLN A 282 -0.01 0.81 20.36
N ASP A 283 1.26 1.19 20.35
CA ASP A 283 1.78 2.37 21.06
C ASP A 283 3.25 2.57 20.66
N GLY A 284 3.46 3.16 19.48
CA GLY A 284 4.63 3.94 19.06
C GLY A 284 6.06 3.40 19.14
N ASN A 285 6.39 2.34 19.89
CA ASN A 285 7.75 2.21 20.42
C ASN A 285 8.42 0.85 20.40
N LEU A 286 7.83 -0.23 19.88
CA LEU A 286 8.61 -1.44 19.61
C LEU A 286 7.96 -2.25 18.49
N VAL A 287 8.50 -2.20 17.28
CA VAL A 287 8.45 -3.35 16.38
C VAL A 287 9.54 -4.29 16.86
N LYS A 288 9.17 -5.49 17.30
CA LYS A 288 10.15 -6.53 17.59
C LYS A 288 10.10 -7.53 16.45
N VAL A 289 11.14 -7.52 15.60
CA VAL A 289 11.44 -8.67 14.76
C VAL A 289 11.92 -9.76 15.71
N VAL A 290 11.04 -10.69 16.07
CA VAL A 290 11.42 -11.84 16.88
C VAL A 290 11.87 -12.91 15.89
N SER A 291 13.12 -12.86 15.44
CA SER A 291 13.69 -14.04 14.78
C SER A 291 13.77 -15.15 15.85
N ARG A 292 12.97 -16.20 15.70
CA ARG A 292 13.15 -17.43 16.48
C ARG A 292 13.33 -18.60 15.53
N GLN A 293 14.60 -19.04 15.50
CA GLN A 293 15.16 -20.24 14.86
C GLN A 293 15.39 -20.16 13.35
#